data_AF-E3RFM5-F1
#
_entry.id   AF-E3RFM5-F1
#
_cell.length_a   1.000
_cell.length_b   1.000
_cell.length_c   1.000
_cell.angle_alpha   90.00
_cell.angle_beta   90.00
_cell.angle_gamma   90.00
#
_symmetry.space_group_name_H-M   'P 1'
#
loop_
_entity.id
_entity.type
_entity.pdbx_description
1 polymer ?
#
loop_
_entity_poly.entity_id
_entity_poly.type
_entity_poly.pdbx_seq_one_letter_code
_entity_poly.pdbx_strand_id
1 'polypeptide(L)'
;MMMPEFVLFGDSLTEWSFDAESQGFGFFLRQQYKDKVRVVNEGRYCNLFYHIVSLGSCLFVLDTPTSRQTYRAVDMASSTVEAPLPEIVVFGASMAEWSFEENTQGYGWFLENMYARKARVVNEGQAGYTTSRLKADFDRIIDRATSPGTPQTLLFTIFIGANDACMIGDTPMVPWPLFSANIRNFLDTILTEKALENTKIVLITPPPINCTVVEKMDGSTAEDIEKMNEFRRGAARFKTYMNKKRYAEGIMQIAEEYAETERVAGLNFWKDIVDAMLEEEGQEYNEDMPPGCGLLGSKNFPKSWFTDGLHLDVKGYVVLSKGLFELVTTKWPELAPENL
;
A
#
# COMPACT_ATOMS: atom_id res chain seq x y z
N MET A 1 -7.48 -43.40 12.45
CA MET A 1 -6.57 -42.36 11.93
C MET A 1 -7.41 -41.11 11.74
N MET A 2 -7.01 -39.95 12.29
CA MET A 2 -7.76 -38.71 12.06
C MET A 2 -7.70 -38.36 10.57
N MET A 3 -8.85 -37.98 10.00
CA MET A 3 -8.94 -37.55 8.61
C MET A 3 -8.19 -36.21 8.49
N PRO A 4 -7.29 -36.04 7.49
CA PRO A 4 -6.58 -34.79 7.28
C PRO A 4 -7.55 -33.65 6.96
N GLU A 5 -7.13 -32.41 7.21
CA GLU A 5 -8.01 -31.24 7.11
C GLU A 5 -7.43 -30.17 6.19
N PHE A 6 -8.31 -29.53 5.42
CA PHE A 6 -8.05 -28.24 4.78
C PHE A 6 -8.82 -27.18 5.54
N VAL A 7 -8.12 -26.22 6.12
CA VAL A 7 -8.72 -25.08 6.81
C VAL A 7 -8.61 -23.87 5.89
N LEU A 8 -9.76 -23.35 5.46
CA LEU A 8 -9.85 -22.14 4.64
C LEU A 8 -10.14 -20.97 5.58
N PHE A 9 -9.16 -20.08 5.73
CA PHE A 9 -9.21 -18.92 6.60
C PHE A 9 -9.25 -17.62 5.79
N GLY A 10 -10.09 -16.67 6.19
CA GLY A 10 -10.19 -15.36 5.55
C GLY A 10 -11.44 -14.60 5.93
N ASP A 11 -11.82 -13.62 5.12
CA ASP A 11 -12.93 -12.72 5.39
C ASP A 11 -14.28 -13.30 4.91
N SER A 12 -15.24 -12.42 4.63
CA SER A 12 -16.53 -12.79 4.09
C SER A 12 -16.41 -13.60 2.78
N LEU A 13 -15.47 -13.34 1.88
CA LEU A 13 -15.33 -14.09 0.64
C LEU A 13 -14.98 -15.56 0.91
N THR A 14 -14.17 -15.83 1.93
CA THR A 14 -13.88 -17.20 2.36
C THR A 14 -15.13 -17.88 2.91
N GLU A 15 -15.92 -17.18 3.71
CA GLU A 15 -17.18 -17.68 4.26
C GLU A 15 -18.19 -18.02 3.15
N TRP A 16 -18.40 -17.07 2.23
CA TRP A 16 -19.29 -17.23 1.08
C TRP A 16 -18.77 -18.26 0.06
N SER A 17 -17.48 -18.58 0.05
CA SER A 17 -16.93 -19.60 -0.85
C SER A 17 -17.48 -21.01 -0.59
N PHE A 18 -18.16 -21.25 0.54
CA PHE A 18 -18.81 -22.53 0.86
C PHE A 18 -20.28 -22.60 0.46
N ASP A 19 -20.83 -21.52 -0.09
CA ASP A 19 -22.21 -21.49 -0.56
C ASP A 19 -22.42 -22.44 -1.74
N ALA A 20 -23.46 -23.27 -1.62
CA ALA A 20 -23.79 -24.30 -2.59
C ALA A 20 -24.48 -23.73 -3.84
N GLU A 21 -25.15 -22.57 -3.70
CA GLU A 21 -25.85 -21.92 -4.81
C GLU A 21 -24.87 -21.27 -5.79
N SER A 22 -23.86 -20.57 -5.27
CA SER A 22 -22.80 -19.94 -6.06
C SER A 22 -21.69 -20.88 -6.51
N GLN A 23 -21.69 -22.15 -6.05
CA GLN A 23 -20.63 -23.13 -6.29
C GLN A 23 -19.22 -22.59 -5.98
N GLY A 24 -19.10 -21.87 -4.86
CA GLY A 24 -17.85 -21.25 -4.46
C GLY A 24 -16.69 -22.24 -4.27
N PHE A 25 -15.48 -21.71 -4.20
CA PHE A 25 -14.25 -22.51 -4.13
C PHE A 25 -14.21 -23.47 -2.92
N GLY A 26 -14.64 -23.04 -1.73
CA GLY A 26 -14.75 -23.88 -0.54
C GLY A 26 -15.77 -25.01 -0.70
N PHE A 27 -16.89 -24.75 -1.39
CA PHE A 27 -17.89 -25.76 -1.74
C PHE A 27 -17.33 -26.77 -2.73
N PHE A 28 -16.64 -26.30 -3.78
CA PHE A 28 -15.97 -27.17 -4.75
C PHE A 28 -14.96 -28.12 -4.08
N LEU A 29 -14.12 -27.60 -3.18
CA LEU A 29 -13.17 -28.42 -2.43
C LEU A 29 -13.86 -29.48 -1.58
N ARG A 30 -15.00 -29.16 -0.94
CA ARG A 30 -15.80 -30.15 -0.20
C ARG A 30 -16.29 -31.29 -1.09
N GLN A 31 -16.69 -31.00 -2.33
CA GLN A 31 -17.16 -32.03 -3.26
C GLN A 31 -15.99 -32.88 -3.79
N GLN A 32 -14.88 -32.23 -4.18
CA GLN A 32 -13.74 -32.90 -4.79
C GLN A 32 -13.00 -33.83 -3.82
N TYR A 33 -12.93 -33.44 -2.54
CA TYR A 33 -12.23 -34.19 -1.49
C TYR A 33 -13.18 -34.92 -0.53
N LYS A 34 -14.43 -35.14 -0.94
CA LYS A 34 -15.42 -35.88 -0.19
C LYS A 34 -14.84 -37.24 0.25
N ASP A 35 -14.96 -37.53 1.55
CA ASP A 35 -14.48 -38.74 2.22
C ASP A 35 -12.95 -38.92 2.25
N LYS A 36 -12.17 -37.93 1.80
CA LYS A 36 -10.69 -37.95 1.78
C LYS A 36 -10.07 -36.94 2.74
N VAL A 37 -10.63 -35.73 2.82
CA VAL A 37 -10.13 -34.61 3.62
C VAL A 37 -11.32 -33.84 4.20
N ARG A 38 -11.25 -33.43 5.47
CA ARG A 38 -12.24 -32.53 6.07
C ARG A 38 -11.95 -31.09 5.63
N VAL A 39 -12.85 -30.47 4.88
CA VAL A 39 -12.71 -29.06 4.47
C VAL A 39 -13.49 -28.16 5.44
N VAL A 40 -12.74 -27.41 6.25
CA VAL A 40 -13.21 -26.56 7.35
C VAL A 40 -13.28 -25.12 6.88
N ASN A 41 -14.40 -24.47 7.18
CA ASN A 41 -14.61 -23.05 6.92
C ASN A 41 -14.31 -22.27 8.20
N GLU A 42 -13.32 -21.38 8.16
CA GLU A 42 -12.99 -20.42 9.21
C GLU A 42 -13.07 -18.98 8.68
N GLY A 43 -13.92 -18.75 7.67
CA GLY A 43 -14.25 -17.41 7.18
C GLY A 43 -14.97 -16.59 8.26
N ARG A 44 -14.69 -15.29 8.32
CA ARG A 44 -15.37 -14.39 9.26
C ARG A 44 -16.31 -13.44 8.54
N TYR A 45 -17.58 -13.48 8.95
CA TYR A 45 -18.61 -12.55 8.50
C TYR A 45 -18.35 -11.16 9.09
N CYS A 46 -17.95 -10.21 8.25
CA CYS A 46 -18.02 -8.78 8.56
C CYS A 46 -19.31 -8.23 7.91
N ASN A 47 -20.23 -7.71 8.73
CA ASN A 47 -21.44 -7.02 8.26
C ASN A 47 -21.08 -5.66 7.64
N LEU A 48 -20.47 -5.65 6.44
CA LEU A 48 -20.36 -4.45 5.63
C LEU A 48 -20.70 -4.78 4.17
N PHE A 49 -21.89 -4.31 3.76
CA PHE A 49 -22.36 -4.09 2.40
C PHE A 49 -22.61 -5.28 1.47
N TYR A 50 -23.91 -5.50 1.21
CA TYR A 50 -24.45 -6.04 -0.03
C TYR A 50 -24.00 -5.20 -1.23
N HIS A 51 -23.25 -5.78 -2.16
CA HIS A 51 -23.43 -5.51 -3.59
C HIS A 51 -22.94 -6.69 -4.44
N ILE A 52 -23.83 -7.11 -5.34
CA ILE A 52 -23.73 -8.22 -6.29
C ILE A 52 -22.62 -7.93 -7.31
N VAL A 53 -21.69 -8.87 -7.48
CA VAL A 53 -20.88 -8.96 -8.71
C VAL A 53 -21.13 -10.34 -9.34
N SER A 54 -21.88 -10.33 -10.43
CA SER A 54 -22.03 -11.44 -11.35
C SER A 54 -20.73 -11.61 -12.13
N LEU A 55 -20.02 -12.73 -11.95
CA LEU A 55 -18.91 -13.11 -12.82
C LEU A 55 -19.29 -14.30 -13.70
N GLY A 56 -19.10 -14.08 -15.00
CA GLY A 56 -19.40 -15.01 -16.07
C GLY A 56 -18.53 -16.28 -16.00
N SER A 57 -19.17 -17.36 -16.44
CA SER A 57 -18.63 -18.69 -16.66
C SER A 57 -17.33 -18.69 -17.48
N CYS A 58 -16.24 -19.19 -16.87
CA CYS A 58 -15.06 -19.67 -17.57
C CYS A 58 -15.03 -21.20 -17.48
N LEU A 59 -15.35 -21.86 -18.59
CA LEU A 59 -15.40 -23.30 -18.75
C LEU A 59 -13.99 -23.79 -19.18
N PHE A 60 -13.27 -24.49 -18.30
CA PHE A 60 -12.09 -25.27 -18.71
C PHE A 60 -12.49 -26.74 -18.83
N VAL A 61 -12.48 -27.26 -20.06
CA VAL A 61 -12.59 -28.69 -20.36
C VAL A 61 -11.20 -29.32 -20.18
N LEU A 62 -11.04 -30.21 -19.21
CA LEU A 62 -9.87 -31.07 -19.10
C LEU A 62 -10.17 -32.41 -19.77
N ASP A 63 -9.48 -32.63 -20.89
CA ASP A 63 -9.45 -33.87 -21.65
C ASP A 63 -8.62 -34.92 -20.89
N THR A 64 -9.17 -36.12 -20.67
CA THR A 64 -8.49 -37.21 -19.95
C THR A 64 -7.67 -38.08 -20.90
N PRO A 65 -6.40 -38.41 -20.63
CA PRO A 65 -5.73 -39.48 -21.34
C PRO A 65 -5.75 -40.78 -20.53
N THR A 66 -6.47 -41.77 -21.04
CA THR A 66 -6.23 -43.18 -20.73
C THR A 66 -5.05 -43.71 -21.57
N SER A 67 -3.91 -44.00 -20.94
CA SER A 67 -3.11 -45.18 -21.31
C SER A 67 -2.09 -45.52 -20.23
N ARG A 68 -1.97 -46.82 -19.94
CA ARG A 68 -0.98 -47.41 -19.04
C ARG A 68 0.42 -47.21 -19.61
N GLN A 69 1.30 -46.55 -18.88
CA GLN A 69 2.74 -46.67 -19.05
C GLN A 69 3.40 -47.07 -17.74
N THR A 70 4.20 -48.12 -17.81
CA THR A 70 5.04 -48.63 -16.74
C THR A 70 6.13 -47.62 -16.41
N TYR A 71 6.09 -47.03 -15.22
CA TYR A 71 7.18 -46.18 -14.74
C TYR A 71 8.33 -47.04 -14.23
N ARG A 72 9.45 -47.00 -14.96
CA ARG A 72 10.78 -47.34 -14.42
C ARG A 72 11.11 -46.33 -13.32
N ALA A 73 11.75 -46.78 -12.25
CA ALA A 73 12.31 -45.91 -11.22
C ALA A 73 13.26 -44.92 -11.90
N VAL A 74 12.85 -43.66 -11.98
CA VAL A 74 13.72 -42.55 -12.33
C VAL A 74 14.38 -42.12 -11.02
N ASP A 75 15.70 -42.03 -11.06
CA ASP A 75 16.54 -41.59 -9.95
C ASP A 75 15.94 -40.36 -9.27
N MET A 76 15.78 -40.45 -7.95
CA MET A 76 15.49 -39.32 -7.06
C MET A 76 16.72 -38.42 -7.04
N ALA A 77 16.93 -37.67 -8.12
CA ALA A 77 17.82 -36.53 -8.13
C ALA A 77 17.23 -35.51 -7.16
N SER A 78 17.99 -35.25 -6.09
CA SER A 78 17.85 -34.14 -5.14
C SER A 78 17.04 -32.97 -5.71
N SER A 79 15.77 -32.85 -5.31
CA SER A 79 15.06 -31.59 -5.41
C SER A 79 15.74 -30.62 -4.45
N THR A 80 16.69 -29.84 -4.93
CA THR A 80 17.16 -28.66 -4.21
C THR A 80 15.93 -27.78 -4.03
N VAL A 81 15.38 -27.75 -2.82
CA VAL A 81 14.38 -26.75 -2.44
C VAL A 81 15.09 -25.42 -2.61
N GLU A 82 14.71 -24.68 -3.66
CA GLU A 82 15.24 -23.35 -3.90
C GLU A 82 15.00 -22.53 -2.64
N ALA A 83 16.05 -21.87 -2.12
CA ALA A 83 15.90 -21.04 -0.95
C ALA A 83 14.83 -19.98 -1.24
N PRO A 84 13.89 -19.74 -0.30
CA PRO A 84 12.80 -18.80 -0.56
C PRO A 84 13.35 -17.40 -0.85
N LEU A 85 12.77 -16.74 -1.85
CA LEU A 85 13.21 -15.40 -2.28
C LEU A 85 13.14 -14.40 -1.12
N PRO A 86 14.10 -13.46 -1.03
CA PRO A 86 14.05 -12.40 -0.05
C PRO A 86 12.82 -11.48 -0.27
N GLU A 87 12.47 -10.69 0.73
CA GLU A 87 11.23 -9.91 0.77
C GLU A 87 11.43 -8.40 0.65
N ILE A 88 10.48 -7.75 -0.01
CA ILE A 88 10.25 -6.30 0.05
C ILE A 88 8.90 -6.08 0.72
N VAL A 89 8.89 -5.40 1.85
CA VAL A 89 7.66 -5.13 2.62
C VAL A 89 7.08 -3.78 2.23
N VAL A 90 5.81 -3.80 1.83
CA VAL A 90 5.01 -2.62 1.49
C VAL A 90 4.05 -2.32 2.63
N PHE A 91 4.47 -1.50 3.60
CA PHE A 91 3.71 -1.23 4.82
C PHE A 91 3.10 0.18 4.82
N GLY A 92 1.85 0.28 5.23
CA GLY A 92 1.15 1.56 5.27
C GLY A 92 -0.36 1.43 5.35
N ALA A 93 -1.06 2.46 4.88
CA ALA A 93 -2.53 2.48 4.84
C ALA A 93 -3.07 2.10 3.45
N SER A 94 -4.19 2.69 3.02
CA SER A 94 -4.85 2.38 1.74
C SER A 94 -3.94 2.60 0.52
N MET A 95 -3.10 3.63 0.54
CA MET A 95 -2.16 3.89 -0.57
C MET A 95 -1.09 2.79 -0.70
N ALA A 96 -0.76 2.07 0.38
CA ALA A 96 0.10 0.91 0.33
C ALA A 96 -0.69 -0.34 -0.09
N GLU A 97 -1.87 -0.55 0.51
CA GLU A 97 -2.73 -1.71 0.24
C GLU A 97 -3.14 -1.78 -1.23
N TRP A 98 -3.67 -0.69 -1.77
CA TRP A 98 -4.19 -0.63 -3.14
C TRP A 98 -3.09 -0.37 -4.17
N SER A 99 -1.82 -0.26 -3.75
CA SER A 99 -0.70 -0.07 -4.67
C SER A 99 -0.39 -1.28 -5.55
N PHE A 100 -1.05 -2.41 -5.33
CA PHE A 100 -0.90 -3.64 -6.12
C PHE A 100 -1.88 -3.71 -7.30
N GLU A 101 -2.71 -2.68 -7.48
CA GLU A 101 -3.63 -2.60 -8.61
C GLU A 101 -2.90 -2.22 -9.91
N GLU A 102 -3.01 -3.10 -10.91
CA GLU A 102 -2.47 -2.88 -12.26
C GLU A 102 -3.14 -1.69 -12.96
N ASN A 103 -4.44 -1.48 -12.75
CA ASN A 103 -5.21 -0.42 -13.41
C ASN A 103 -4.69 0.98 -13.09
N THR A 104 -4.27 1.20 -11.84
CA THR A 104 -3.64 2.45 -11.40
C THR A 104 -2.12 2.41 -11.53
N GLN A 105 -1.55 1.28 -11.97
CA GLN A 105 -0.10 1.04 -12.02
C GLN A 105 0.57 1.38 -10.68
N GLY A 106 -0.01 0.89 -9.59
CA GLY A 106 0.44 1.25 -8.25
C GLY A 106 1.89 0.85 -7.97
N TYR A 107 2.52 1.47 -6.97
CA TYR A 107 3.95 1.23 -6.71
C TYR A 107 4.25 -0.20 -6.22
N GLY A 108 3.32 -0.87 -5.52
CA GLY A 108 3.44 -2.28 -5.16
C GLY A 108 3.46 -3.18 -6.40
N TRP A 109 2.53 -2.95 -7.34
CA TRP A 109 2.50 -3.61 -8.65
C TRP A 109 3.78 -3.34 -9.45
N PHE A 110 4.24 -2.09 -9.47
CA PHE A 110 5.49 -1.72 -10.12
C PHE A 110 6.69 -2.50 -9.53
N LEU A 111 6.79 -2.57 -8.19
CA LEU A 111 7.84 -3.32 -7.51
C LEU A 111 7.74 -4.83 -7.85
N GLU A 112 6.55 -5.42 -7.90
CA GLU A 112 6.39 -6.84 -8.27
C GLU A 112 6.94 -7.12 -9.67
N ASN A 113 6.71 -6.21 -10.62
CA ASN A 113 7.24 -6.33 -11.97
C ASN A 113 8.76 -6.17 -12.02
N MET A 114 9.31 -5.16 -11.33
CA MET A 114 10.75 -4.88 -11.34
C MET A 114 11.58 -5.97 -10.64
N TYR A 115 11.04 -6.55 -9.56
CA TYR A 115 11.70 -7.57 -8.74
C TYR A 115 11.22 -9.00 -9.04
N ALA A 116 10.49 -9.20 -10.15
CA ALA A 116 9.99 -10.50 -10.55
C ALA A 116 11.09 -11.56 -10.57
N ARG A 117 10.88 -12.66 -9.81
CA ARG A 117 11.82 -13.78 -9.61
C ARG A 117 13.12 -13.44 -8.86
N LYS A 118 13.20 -12.26 -8.22
CA LYS A 118 14.38 -11.78 -7.48
C LYS A 118 14.04 -11.52 -6.01
N ALA A 119 12.89 -10.91 -5.76
CA ALA A 119 12.34 -10.72 -4.44
C ALA A 119 10.82 -10.88 -4.46
N ARG A 120 10.25 -11.29 -3.34
CA ARG A 120 8.81 -11.30 -3.12
C ARG A 120 8.39 -9.95 -2.56
N VAL A 121 7.50 -9.24 -3.25
CA VAL A 121 6.90 -8.02 -2.72
C VAL A 121 5.68 -8.39 -1.91
N VAL A 122 5.59 -7.92 -0.67
CA VAL A 122 4.56 -8.31 0.29
C VAL A 122 3.70 -7.10 0.61
N ASN A 123 2.39 -7.23 0.35
CA ASN A 123 1.42 -6.22 0.72
C ASN A 123 1.11 -6.31 2.22
N GLU A 124 1.51 -5.29 2.96
CA GLU A 124 1.22 -5.09 4.38
C GLU A 124 0.52 -3.74 4.60
N GLY A 125 -0.23 -3.29 3.61
CA GLY A 125 -1.07 -2.11 3.70
C GLY A 125 -2.43 -2.42 4.32
N GLN A 126 -2.99 -1.46 5.06
CA GLN A 126 -4.32 -1.59 5.65
C GLN A 126 -5.14 -0.30 5.53
N ALA A 127 -6.18 -0.33 4.70
CA ALA A 127 -7.01 0.81 4.35
C ALA A 127 -7.74 1.39 5.57
N GLY A 128 -7.80 2.72 5.60
CA GLY A 128 -8.43 3.45 6.70
C GLY A 128 -7.66 3.46 8.02
N TYR A 129 -6.47 2.83 8.09
CA TYR A 129 -5.69 2.81 9.32
C TYR A 129 -4.82 4.04 9.47
N THR A 130 -4.56 4.37 10.74
CA THR A 130 -3.57 5.36 11.18
C THR A 130 -2.37 4.63 11.77
N THR A 131 -1.27 5.33 12.03
CA THR A 131 -0.09 4.75 12.70
C THR A 131 -0.44 4.04 14.01
N SER A 132 -1.41 4.57 14.75
CA SER A 132 -1.84 3.99 16.02
C SER A 132 -2.57 2.65 15.85
N ARG A 133 -3.30 2.47 14.73
CA ARG A 133 -4.01 1.22 14.44
C ARG A 133 -3.09 0.15 13.86
N LEU A 134 -2.06 0.55 13.12
CA LEU A 134 -1.10 -0.37 12.50
C LEU A 134 -0.13 -1.05 13.45
N LYS A 135 -0.10 -0.69 14.75
CA LYS A 135 0.88 -1.27 15.69
C LYS A 135 0.81 -2.79 15.76
N ALA A 136 -0.40 -3.36 15.80
CA ALA A 136 -0.56 -4.81 15.87
C ALA A 136 -0.13 -5.51 14.57
N ASP A 137 -0.41 -4.89 13.42
CA ASP A 137 0.05 -5.38 12.12
C ASP A 137 1.57 -5.32 12.01
N PHE A 138 2.16 -4.21 12.47
CA PHE A 138 3.61 -4.04 12.54
C PHE A 138 4.25 -5.12 13.41
N ASP A 139 3.76 -5.33 14.63
CA ASP A 139 4.27 -6.37 15.54
C ASP A 139 4.21 -7.76 14.87
N ARG A 140 3.10 -8.11 14.22
CA ARG A 140 2.96 -9.37 13.46
C ARG A 140 3.99 -9.49 12.34
N ILE A 141 4.28 -8.40 11.63
CA ILE A 141 5.26 -8.39 10.53
C ILE A 141 6.67 -8.61 11.10
N ILE A 142 7.02 -7.96 12.20
CA ILE A 142 8.32 -8.14 12.87
C ILE A 142 8.47 -9.57 13.40
N ASP A 143 7.44 -10.13 14.04
CA ASP A 143 7.43 -11.53 14.51
C ASP A 143 7.66 -12.51 13.35
N ARG A 144 7.02 -12.27 12.19
CA ARG A 144 7.28 -13.08 10.99
C ARG A 144 8.71 -12.92 10.51
N ALA A 145 9.18 -11.69 10.35
CA ALA A 145 10.47 -11.38 9.74
C ALA A 145 11.66 -11.84 10.61
N THR A 146 11.47 -11.97 11.92
CA THR A 146 12.48 -12.45 12.88
C THR A 146 12.38 -13.95 13.15
N SER A 147 11.37 -14.64 12.63
CA SER A 147 11.18 -16.07 12.84
C SER A 147 12.28 -16.91 12.16
N PRO A 148 12.72 -18.03 12.78
CA PRO A 148 13.74 -18.89 12.20
C PRO A 148 13.33 -19.44 10.82
N GLY A 149 14.22 -19.29 9.84
CA GLY A 149 13.99 -19.77 8.48
C GLY A 149 13.13 -18.87 7.59
N THR A 150 12.70 -17.71 8.09
CA THR A 150 12.07 -16.68 7.25
C THR A 150 13.09 -16.07 6.29
N PRO A 151 12.71 -15.75 5.03
CA PRO A 151 13.58 -15.04 4.10
C PRO A 151 14.01 -13.67 4.64
N GLN A 152 15.17 -13.21 4.18
CA GLN A 152 15.66 -11.87 4.51
C GLN A 152 14.70 -10.79 3.99
N THR A 153 14.38 -9.81 4.83
CA THR A 153 13.71 -8.58 4.37
C THR A 153 14.77 -7.60 3.86
N LEU A 154 14.75 -7.27 2.57
CA LEU A 154 15.68 -6.35 1.93
C LEU A 154 15.29 -4.89 2.17
N LEU A 155 14.02 -4.58 1.92
CA LEU A 155 13.48 -3.23 1.93
C LEU A 155 12.15 -3.21 2.68
N PHE A 156 11.95 -2.20 3.50
CA PHE A 156 10.72 -1.93 4.22
C PHE A 156 10.25 -0.51 3.88
N THR A 157 9.18 -0.38 3.12
CA THR A 157 8.59 0.93 2.83
C THR A 157 7.52 1.25 3.87
N ILE A 158 7.49 2.48 4.37
CA ILE A 158 6.51 2.97 5.33
C ILE A 158 5.79 4.16 4.69
N PHE A 159 4.57 3.93 4.19
CA PHE A 159 3.76 4.94 3.53
C PHE A 159 2.46 5.22 4.31
N ILE A 160 2.57 6.11 5.30
CA ILE A 160 1.47 6.46 6.21
C ILE A 160 1.52 7.93 6.64
N GLY A 161 0.42 8.42 7.22
CA GLY A 161 0.28 9.79 7.71
C GLY A 161 -0.91 10.53 7.10
N ALA A 162 -1.46 10.04 5.98
CA ALA A 162 -2.61 10.65 5.33
C ALA A 162 -3.86 10.67 6.24
N ASN A 163 -4.18 9.53 6.86
CA ASN A 163 -5.31 9.41 7.79
C ASN A 163 -4.99 10.05 9.13
N ASP A 164 -3.75 9.91 9.63
CA ASP A 164 -3.28 10.52 10.88
C ASP A 164 -3.45 12.04 10.88
N ALA A 165 -3.18 12.68 9.73
CA ALA A 165 -3.31 14.12 9.56
C ALA A 165 -4.74 14.59 9.18
N CYS A 166 -5.68 13.68 8.97
CA CYS A 166 -7.02 14.02 8.49
C CYS A 166 -7.90 14.56 9.62
N MET A 167 -8.36 15.80 9.50
CA MET A 167 -9.28 16.43 10.47
C MET A 167 -10.76 16.27 10.09
N ILE A 168 -11.05 15.49 9.05
CA ILE A 168 -12.39 15.26 8.51
C ILE A 168 -12.65 13.76 8.47
N GLY A 169 -13.87 13.35 8.84
CA GLY A 169 -14.33 11.97 8.78
C GLY A 169 -14.47 11.34 10.16
N ASP A 170 -14.78 10.05 10.16
CA ASP A 170 -15.17 9.31 11.37
C ASP A 170 -13.97 8.68 12.10
N THR A 171 -12.83 8.55 11.43
CA THR A 171 -11.59 8.07 12.06
C THR A 171 -10.89 9.23 12.76
N PRO A 172 -10.64 9.13 14.08
CA PRO A 172 -9.91 10.17 14.80
C PRO A 172 -8.49 10.35 14.24
N MET A 173 -8.10 11.62 14.03
CA MET A 173 -6.72 11.98 13.70
C MET A 173 -5.76 11.53 14.81
N VAL A 174 -4.49 11.29 14.46
CA VAL A 174 -3.44 10.96 15.43
C VAL A 174 -2.58 12.20 15.62
N PRO A 175 -2.59 12.87 16.79
CA PRO A 175 -1.80 14.09 17.00
C PRO A 175 -0.30 13.90 16.80
N TRP A 176 0.36 14.95 16.33
CA TRP A 176 1.79 14.94 15.96
C TRP A 176 2.73 14.26 16.99
N PRO A 177 2.63 14.53 18.32
CA PRO A 177 3.49 13.87 19.29
C PRO A 177 3.36 12.34 19.26
N LEU A 178 2.13 11.82 19.14
CA LEU A 178 1.88 10.38 19.07
C LEU A 178 2.27 9.80 17.70
N PHE A 179 1.92 10.49 16.61
CA PHE A 179 2.31 10.07 15.26
C PHE A 179 3.83 9.92 15.13
N SER A 180 4.57 10.95 15.53
CA SER A 180 6.04 10.95 15.42
C SER A 180 6.70 9.93 16.36
N ALA A 181 6.10 9.65 17.53
CA ALA A 181 6.56 8.57 18.40
C ALA A 181 6.31 7.19 17.78
N ASN A 182 5.18 6.98 17.12
CA ASN A 182 4.88 5.72 16.43
C ASN A 182 5.86 5.47 15.27
N ILE A 183 6.13 6.48 14.43
CA ILE A 183 7.10 6.34 13.33
C ILE A 183 8.48 5.99 13.87
N ARG A 184 8.98 6.70 14.89
CA ARG A 184 10.27 6.38 15.51
C ARG A 184 10.30 4.98 16.10
N ASN A 185 9.21 4.55 16.74
CA ASN A 185 9.11 3.19 17.26
C ASN A 185 9.19 2.12 16.15
N PHE A 186 8.56 2.34 15.00
CA PHE A 186 8.69 1.43 13.85
C PHE A 186 10.14 1.36 13.35
N LEU A 187 10.80 2.52 13.19
CA LEU A 187 12.20 2.59 12.77
C LEU A 187 13.13 1.90 13.77
N ASP A 188 13.05 2.28 15.05
CA ASP A 188 13.90 1.74 16.12
C ASP A 188 13.77 0.22 16.22
N THR A 189 12.55 -0.30 16.08
CA THR A 189 12.31 -1.75 16.12
C THR A 189 13.03 -2.43 14.95
N ILE A 190 12.80 -2.00 13.71
CA ILE A 190 13.49 -2.61 12.54
C ILE A 190 15.01 -2.49 12.68
N LEU A 191 15.52 -1.35 13.12
CA LEU A 191 16.95 -1.07 13.18
C LEU A 191 17.68 -1.85 14.28
N THR A 192 16.99 -2.23 15.35
CA THR A 192 17.57 -2.94 16.51
C THR A 192 17.41 -4.45 16.42
N GLU A 193 16.47 -4.96 15.62
CA GLU A 193 16.28 -6.39 15.40
C GLU A 193 17.45 -7.00 14.60
N LYS A 194 18.10 -8.00 15.19
CA LYS A 194 19.28 -8.64 14.57
C LYS A 194 18.95 -9.32 13.24
N ALA A 195 17.77 -9.93 13.12
CA ALA A 195 17.33 -10.57 11.88
C ALA A 195 17.12 -9.57 10.73
N LEU A 196 16.99 -8.27 11.06
CA LEU A 196 16.76 -7.16 10.14
C LEU A 196 17.99 -6.25 10.02
N GLU A 197 19.18 -6.72 10.44
CA GLU A 197 20.39 -5.88 10.47
C GLU A 197 20.76 -5.27 9.11
N ASN A 198 20.38 -5.95 8.02
CA ASN A 198 20.63 -5.51 6.65
C ASN A 198 19.42 -4.85 5.96
N THR A 199 18.26 -4.80 6.62
CA THR A 199 17.04 -4.23 6.04
C THR A 199 17.18 -2.72 5.86
N LYS A 200 16.83 -2.23 4.67
CA LYS A 200 16.73 -0.81 4.36
C LYS A 200 15.30 -0.32 4.56
N ILE A 201 15.12 0.94 4.93
CA ILE A 201 13.83 1.52 5.25
C ILE A 201 13.64 2.80 4.44
N VAL A 202 12.50 2.92 3.76
CA VAL A 202 12.09 4.17 3.11
C VAL A 202 10.83 4.70 3.78
N LEU A 203 10.91 5.89 4.37
CA LEU A 203 9.75 6.66 4.79
C LEU A 203 9.20 7.44 3.60
N ILE A 204 7.94 7.24 3.25
CA ILE A 204 7.30 7.93 2.13
C ILE A 204 6.31 8.95 2.70
N THR A 205 6.47 10.23 2.34
CA THR A 205 5.57 11.28 2.84
C THR A 205 4.17 11.15 2.22
N PRO A 206 3.08 11.41 2.97
CA PRO A 206 1.73 11.40 2.42
C PRO A 206 1.57 12.48 1.35
N PRO A 207 0.78 12.25 0.28
CA PRO A 207 0.53 13.27 -0.73
C PRO A 207 -0.42 14.37 -0.21
N PRO A 208 -0.48 15.52 -0.92
CA PRO A 208 -1.57 16.47 -0.79
C PRO A 208 -2.93 15.82 -1.05
N ILE A 209 -3.98 16.46 -0.55
CA ILE A 209 -5.35 16.17 -1.01
C ILE A 209 -5.68 17.12 -2.17
N ASN A 210 -6.47 16.63 -3.11
CA ASN A 210 -6.98 17.42 -4.22
C ASN A 210 -8.42 17.84 -3.92
N CYS A 211 -8.58 18.90 -3.12
CA CYS A 211 -9.90 19.41 -2.78
C CYS A 211 -10.58 19.97 -4.03
N THR A 212 -11.79 19.50 -4.35
CA THR A 212 -12.57 20.05 -5.46
C THR A 212 -12.79 21.56 -5.27
N VAL A 213 -12.17 22.36 -6.11
CA VAL A 213 -12.44 23.81 -6.20
C VAL A 213 -13.76 24.00 -6.94
N VAL A 214 -14.76 24.58 -6.26
CA VAL A 214 -15.91 25.18 -6.93
C VAL A 214 -15.41 26.39 -7.71
N GLU A 215 -15.71 26.46 -9.01
CA GLU A 215 -15.33 27.58 -9.86
C GLU A 215 -15.84 28.91 -9.28
N LYS A 216 -15.08 29.99 -9.55
CA LYS A 216 -15.52 31.34 -9.20
C LYS A 216 -16.84 31.63 -9.91
N MET A 217 -17.77 32.29 -9.23
CA MET A 217 -18.98 32.77 -9.89
C MET A 217 -18.60 33.83 -10.92
N ASP A 218 -19.26 33.81 -12.07
CA ASP A 218 -19.04 34.82 -13.10
C ASP A 218 -19.29 36.24 -12.53
N GLY A 219 -18.37 37.16 -12.79
CA GLY A 219 -18.40 38.52 -12.24
C GLY A 219 -17.80 38.72 -10.84
N SER A 220 -17.25 37.69 -10.18
CA SER A 220 -16.58 37.87 -8.87
C SER A 220 -15.34 38.78 -8.96
N THR A 221 -15.26 39.79 -8.09
CA THR A 221 -14.08 40.67 -7.99
C THR A 221 -12.93 39.97 -7.23
N ALA A 222 -11.72 40.53 -7.32
CA ALA A 222 -10.58 40.08 -6.51
C ALA A 222 -10.85 40.14 -4.99
N GLU A 223 -11.59 41.16 -4.54
CA GLU A 223 -11.97 41.31 -3.14
C GLU A 223 -12.98 40.24 -2.69
N ASP A 224 -13.94 39.87 -3.56
CA ASP A 224 -14.90 38.80 -3.26
C ASP A 224 -14.19 37.44 -3.12
N ILE A 225 -13.21 37.19 -4.00
CA ILE A 225 -12.38 35.98 -3.96
C ILE A 225 -11.59 35.91 -2.66
N GLU A 226 -10.98 37.02 -2.23
CA GLU A 226 -10.19 37.03 -1.00
C GLU A 226 -11.04 36.82 0.24
N LYS A 227 -12.20 37.49 0.36
CA LYS A 227 -13.16 37.27 1.45
C LYS A 227 -13.60 35.79 1.54
N MET A 228 -13.84 35.16 0.39
CA MET A 228 -14.18 33.74 0.37
C MET A 228 -12.99 32.85 0.76
N ASN A 229 -11.77 33.20 0.35
CA ASN A 229 -10.56 32.48 0.72
C ASN A 229 -10.26 32.59 2.22
N GLU A 230 -10.46 33.74 2.85
CA GLU A 230 -10.37 33.89 4.31
C GLU A 230 -11.29 32.89 5.03
N PHE A 231 -12.55 32.77 4.58
CA PHE A 231 -13.47 31.77 5.10
C PHE A 231 -12.98 30.34 4.86
N ARG A 232 -12.52 30.03 3.64
CA ARG A 232 -12.03 28.68 3.28
C ARG A 232 -10.79 28.27 4.06
N ARG A 233 -9.89 29.20 4.40
CA ARG A 233 -8.73 28.94 5.27
C ARG A 233 -9.15 28.47 6.66
N GLY A 234 -10.30 28.93 7.15
CA GLY A 234 -10.90 28.46 8.40
C GLY A 234 -11.58 27.07 8.32
N ALA A 235 -11.86 26.58 7.11
CA ALA A 235 -12.61 25.34 6.89
C ALA A 235 -11.75 24.10 7.12
N ALA A 236 -12.42 22.99 7.48
CA ALA A 236 -11.74 21.73 7.80
C ALA A 236 -10.91 21.18 6.63
N ARG A 237 -11.30 21.43 5.38
CA ARG A 237 -10.57 20.92 4.19
C ARG A 237 -9.20 21.55 4.05
N PHE A 238 -9.14 22.89 4.11
CA PHE A 238 -7.87 23.61 4.07
C PHE A 238 -6.99 23.27 5.28
N LYS A 239 -7.59 23.15 6.47
CA LYS A 239 -6.88 22.72 7.68
C LYS A 239 -6.29 21.31 7.54
N THR A 240 -7.04 20.37 6.99
CA THR A 240 -6.53 19.01 6.67
C THR A 240 -5.38 19.08 5.67
N TYR A 241 -5.50 19.89 4.61
CA TYR A 241 -4.41 20.08 3.64
C TYR A 241 -3.13 20.56 4.32
N MET A 242 -3.20 21.63 5.12
CA MET A 242 -2.05 22.18 5.83
C MET A 242 -1.50 21.21 6.88
N ASN A 243 -2.36 20.45 7.55
CA ASN A 243 -1.93 19.44 8.51
C ASN A 243 -1.20 18.29 7.80
N LYS A 244 -1.67 17.82 6.64
CA LYS A 244 -0.95 16.82 5.84
C LYS A 244 0.43 17.32 5.40
N LYS A 245 0.53 18.60 4.96
CA LYS A 245 1.83 19.22 4.63
C LYS A 245 2.79 19.16 5.83
N ARG A 246 2.32 19.57 7.00
CA ARG A 246 3.10 19.50 8.26
C ARG A 246 3.58 18.07 8.56
N TYR A 247 2.75 17.05 8.33
CA TYR A 247 3.14 15.66 8.59
C TYR A 247 4.15 15.15 7.57
N ALA A 248 4.02 15.55 6.30
CA ALA A 248 5.01 15.26 5.27
C ALA A 248 6.38 15.88 5.61
N GLU A 249 6.42 17.15 5.97
CA GLU A 249 7.64 17.85 6.41
C GLU A 249 8.26 17.17 7.64
N GLY A 250 7.42 16.81 8.61
CA GLY A 250 7.88 16.14 9.82
C GLY A 250 8.40 14.72 9.59
N ILE A 251 7.85 13.96 8.63
CA ILE A 251 8.41 12.67 8.23
C ILE A 251 9.81 12.85 7.64
N MET A 252 10.03 13.89 6.83
CA MET A 252 11.37 14.19 6.29
C MET A 252 12.35 14.57 7.40
N GLN A 253 11.91 15.31 8.42
CA GLN A 253 12.72 15.59 9.61
C GLN A 253 13.08 14.31 10.36
N ILE A 254 12.13 13.40 10.55
CA ILE A 254 12.42 12.09 11.17
C ILE A 254 13.42 11.31 10.31
N ALA A 255 13.28 11.27 8.98
CA ALA A 255 14.23 10.57 8.13
C ALA A 255 15.68 11.10 8.32
N GLU A 256 15.84 12.42 8.45
CA GLU A 256 17.12 13.07 8.70
C GLU A 256 17.71 12.70 10.08
N GLU A 257 16.88 12.59 11.11
CA GLU A 257 17.32 12.13 12.45
C GLU A 257 17.98 10.74 12.41
N TYR A 258 17.63 9.91 11.42
CA TYR A 258 18.14 8.55 11.25
C TYR A 258 19.17 8.42 10.11
N ALA A 259 19.61 9.52 9.50
CA ALA A 259 20.52 9.51 8.34
C ALA A 259 21.83 8.74 8.62
N GLU A 260 22.41 8.93 9.81
CA GLU A 260 23.65 8.28 10.28
C GLU A 260 23.57 6.74 10.33
N THR A 261 22.36 6.17 10.31
CA THR A 261 22.20 4.71 10.25
C THR A 261 22.57 4.13 8.89
N GLU A 262 22.62 4.96 7.85
CA GLU A 262 22.75 4.62 6.43
C GLU A 262 21.69 3.62 5.90
N ARG A 263 20.71 3.24 6.74
CA ARG A 263 19.65 2.28 6.45
C ARG A 263 18.28 2.93 6.27
N VAL A 264 18.13 4.20 6.65
CA VAL A 264 16.88 4.95 6.52
C VAL A 264 17.01 6.04 5.45
N ALA A 265 15.98 6.19 4.62
CA ALA A 265 15.84 7.30 3.68
C ALA A 265 14.42 7.86 3.70
N GLY A 266 14.29 9.17 3.49
CA GLY A 266 13.00 9.82 3.28
C GLY A 266 12.76 10.07 1.80
N LEU A 267 11.60 9.66 1.29
CA LEU A 267 11.09 10.05 -0.02
C LEU A 267 10.08 11.19 0.16
N ASN A 268 10.43 12.39 -0.31
CA ASN A 268 9.58 13.57 -0.20
C ASN A 268 8.50 13.59 -1.30
N PHE A 269 7.66 12.56 -1.30
CA PHE A 269 6.63 12.38 -2.30
C PHE A 269 5.62 13.54 -2.38
N TRP A 270 5.32 14.21 -1.25
CA TRP A 270 4.56 15.46 -1.23
C TRP A 270 5.14 16.49 -2.21
N LYS A 271 6.45 16.74 -2.14
CA LYS A 271 7.12 17.69 -3.02
C LYS A 271 7.15 17.17 -4.45
N ASP A 272 7.52 15.90 -4.64
CA ASP A 272 7.70 15.30 -5.96
C ASP A 272 6.40 15.33 -6.78
N ILE A 273 5.26 14.99 -6.17
CA ILE A 273 3.96 15.01 -6.87
C ILE A 273 3.49 16.43 -7.18
N VAL A 274 3.75 17.40 -6.30
CA VAL A 274 3.40 18.81 -6.54
C VAL A 274 4.25 19.37 -7.68
N ASP A 275 5.56 19.14 -7.65
CA ASP A 275 6.48 19.63 -8.68
C ASP A 275 6.18 19.02 -10.04
N ALA A 276 5.95 17.70 -10.10
CA ALA A 276 5.62 17.03 -11.34
C ALA A 276 4.32 17.57 -11.96
N MET A 277 3.31 17.89 -11.13
CA MET A 277 2.05 18.45 -11.61
C MET A 277 2.23 19.89 -12.10
N LEU A 278 3.00 20.70 -11.38
CA LEU A 278 3.31 22.07 -11.78
C LEU A 278 4.12 22.12 -13.08
N GLU A 279 5.07 21.21 -13.27
CA GLU A 279 5.83 21.07 -14.52
C GLU A 279 4.91 20.71 -15.69
N GLU A 280 4.02 19.73 -15.52
CA GLU A 280 3.05 19.33 -16.54
C GLU A 280 2.11 20.49 -16.94
N GLU A 281 1.64 21.25 -15.96
CA GLU A 281 0.72 22.38 -16.17
C GLU A 281 1.43 23.69 -16.56
N GLY A 282 2.77 23.70 -16.59
CA GLY A 282 3.57 24.89 -16.91
C GLY A 282 3.38 26.03 -15.91
N GLN A 283 3.34 25.71 -14.61
CA GLN A 283 3.03 26.64 -13.54
C GLN A 283 4.13 26.74 -12.48
N GLU A 284 4.18 27.88 -11.80
CA GLU A 284 5.05 28.08 -10.65
C GLU A 284 4.31 27.75 -9.34
N TYR A 285 5.07 27.28 -8.35
CA TYR A 285 4.52 27.00 -7.03
C TYR A 285 4.09 28.31 -6.35
N ASN A 286 2.83 28.35 -5.89
CA ASN A 286 2.29 29.45 -5.11
C ASN A 286 2.08 28.98 -3.66
N GLU A 287 2.84 29.55 -2.73
CA GLU A 287 2.76 29.17 -1.31
C GLU A 287 1.44 29.58 -0.64
N ASP A 288 0.83 30.68 -1.08
CA ASP A 288 -0.43 31.19 -0.53
C ASP A 288 -1.64 30.40 -1.02
N MET A 289 -1.54 29.80 -2.21
CA MET A 289 -2.57 29.00 -2.89
C MET A 289 -1.97 27.74 -3.54
N PRO A 290 -1.43 26.80 -2.73
CA PRO A 290 -0.76 25.63 -3.28
C PRO A 290 -1.77 24.68 -3.97
N PRO A 291 -1.34 23.86 -4.92
CA PRO A 291 -2.24 22.99 -5.67
C PRO A 291 -3.03 22.03 -4.78
N GLY A 292 -4.32 21.85 -5.08
CA GLY A 292 -5.23 20.97 -4.34
C GLY A 292 -5.73 21.52 -3.00
N CYS A 293 -5.27 22.70 -2.56
CA CYS A 293 -5.65 23.26 -1.25
C CYS A 293 -7.12 23.68 -1.14
N GLY A 294 -7.82 23.80 -2.28
CA GLY A 294 -9.25 24.12 -2.32
C GLY A 294 -9.58 25.61 -2.17
N LEU A 295 -8.59 26.50 -2.25
CA LEU A 295 -8.82 27.94 -2.32
C LEU A 295 -9.32 28.36 -3.71
N LEU A 296 -10.13 29.41 -3.78
CA LEU A 296 -10.55 29.98 -5.06
C LEU A 296 -9.33 30.53 -5.80
N GLY A 297 -9.05 29.97 -6.97
CA GLY A 297 -7.88 30.33 -7.79
C GLY A 297 -6.70 29.37 -7.64
N SER A 298 -6.69 28.50 -6.61
CA SER A 298 -5.72 27.39 -6.59
C SER A 298 -6.04 26.39 -7.69
N LYS A 299 -5.02 25.79 -8.30
CA LYS A 299 -5.23 24.68 -9.22
C LYS A 299 -5.55 23.39 -8.49
N ASN A 300 -6.33 22.55 -9.15
CA ASN A 300 -6.51 21.16 -8.76
C ASN A 300 -5.52 20.31 -9.53
N PHE A 301 -5.16 19.16 -8.96
CA PHE A 301 -4.51 18.12 -9.73
C PHE A 301 -5.46 17.65 -10.85
N PRO A 302 -4.99 17.54 -12.11
CA PRO A 302 -5.79 17.08 -13.23
C PRO A 302 -6.27 15.63 -13.07
N LYS A 303 -7.07 15.16 -14.03
CA LYS A 303 -7.43 13.73 -14.15
C LYS A 303 -6.17 12.87 -14.24
N SER A 304 -6.26 11.63 -13.77
CA SER A 304 -5.17 10.65 -13.75
C SER A 304 -4.07 10.91 -12.71
N TRP A 305 -4.15 11.97 -11.91
CA TRP A 305 -3.29 12.18 -10.76
C TRP A 305 -3.84 11.53 -9.48
N PHE A 306 -5.14 11.70 -9.25
CA PHE A 306 -5.89 11.09 -8.14
C PHE A 306 -7.20 10.50 -8.65
N THR A 307 -7.65 9.39 -8.06
CA THR A 307 -8.93 8.74 -8.40
C THR A 307 -10.11 9.41 -7.70
N ASP A 308 -9.93 9.82 -6.45
CA ASP A 308 -10.98 10.40 -5.58
C ASP A 308 -10.54 11.67 -4.84
N GLY A 309 -9.37 12.20 -5.19
CA GLY A 309 -8.76 13.37 -4.56
C GLY A 309 -7.89 13.06 -3.33
N LEU A 310 -7.72 11.79 -2.97
CA LEU A 310 -6.74 11.34 -1.98
C LEU A 310 -5.88 10.17 -2.52
N HIS A 311 -6.52 9.17 -3.12
CA HIS A 311 -5.84 7.99 -3.64
C HIS A 311 -5.27 8.28 -5.03
N LEU A 312 -4.07 7.78 -5.26
CA LEU A 312 -3.33 8.05 -6.49
C LEU A 312 -3.94 7.30 -7.67
N ASP A 313 -3.85 7.91 -8.84
CA ASP A 313 -4.10 7.29 -10.13
C ASP A 313 -2.77 7.20 -10.91
N VAL A 314 -2.78 6.69 -12.14
CA VAL A 314 -1.60 6.32 -12.93
C VAL A 314 -0.49 7.36 -12.89
N LYS A 315 -0.77 8.66 -13.11
CA LYS A 315 0.28 9.70 -13.10
C LYS A 315 0.87 9.90 -11.71
N GLY A 316 0.04 9.88 -10.67
CA GLY A 316 0.49 10.00 -9.29
C GLY A 316 1.40 8.82 -8.89
N TYR A 317 1.03 7.60 -9.28
CA TYR A 317 1.85 6.43 -9.02
C TYR A 317 3.12 6.36 -9.88
N VAL A 318 3.14 6.91 -11.09
CA VAL A 318 4.37 7.02 -11.89
C VAL A 318 5.41 7.89 -11.17
N VAL A 319 4.99 9.04 -10.63
CA VAL A 319 5.90 9.90 -9.84
C VAL A 319 6.43 9.16 -8.62
N LEU A 320 5.55 8.50 -7.86
CA LEU A 320 5.94 7.75 -6.67
C LEU A 320 6.91 6.61 -7.00
N SER A 321 6.56 5.78 -7.98
CA SER A 321 7.32 4.58 -8.35
C SER A 321 8.70 4.94 -8.87
N LYS A 322 8.77 5.96 -9.74
CA LYS A 322 10.04 6.47 -10.25
C LYS A 322 10.91 7.02 -9.12
N GLY A 323 10.36 7.92 -8.29
CA GLY A 323 11.11 8.52 -7.17
C GLY A 323 11.60 7.48 -6.17
N LEU A 324 10.75 6.51 -5.80
CA LEU A 324 11.11 5.42 -4.92
C LEU A 324 12.23 4.55 -5.52
N PHE A 325 12.09 4.15 -6.77
CA PHE A 325 13.07 3.29 -7.44
C PHE A 325 14.42 3.99 -7.60
N GLU A 326 14.42 5.24 -8.04
CA GLU A 326 15.64 6.06 -8.18
C GLU A 326 16.33 6.26 -6.83
N LEU A 327 15.57 6.58 -5.77
CA LEU A 327 16.10 6.74 -4.41
C LEU A 327 16.76 5.45 -3.91
N VAL A 328 16.05 4.32 -4.01
CA VAL A 328 16.52 3.02 -3.50
C VAL A 328 17.76 2.57 -4.25
N THR A 329 17.73 2.58 -5.58
CA THR A 329 18.85 2.06 -6.40
C THR A 329 20.08 2.97 -6.42
N THR A 330 19.90 4.28 -6.19
CA THR A 330 21.02 5.21 -6.04
C THR A 330 21.65 5.09 -4.66
N LYS A 331 20.85 5.04 -3.58
CA LYS A 331 21.36 5.00 -2.20
C LYS A 331 21.89 3.62 -1.81
N TRP A 332 21.23 2.55 -2.27
CA TRP A 332 21.58 1.16 -2.01
C TRP A 332 21.65 0.39 -3.34
N PRO A 333 22.74 0.53 -4.10
CA PRO A 333 22.90 -0.13 -5.40
C PRO A 333 22.77 -1.66 -5.31
N GLU A 334 23.06 -2.27 -4.17
CA GLU A 334 22.85 -3.70 -3.93
C GLU A 334 21.38 -4.13 -4.02
N LEU A 335 20.44 -3.19 -3.89
CA LEU A 335 19.01 -3.44 -4.07
C LEU A 335 18.54 -3.24 -5.51
N ALA A 336 19.40 -2.79 -6.44
CA ALA A 336 19.02 -2.73 -7.84
C ALA A 336 18.67 -4.13 -8.36
N PRO A 337 17.58 -4.31 -9.14
CA PRO A 337 17.16 -5.65 -9.58
C PRO A 337 18.23 -6.45 -10.33
N GLU A 338 19.16 -5.80 -11.02
CA GLU A 338 20.28 -6.46 -11.71
C GLU A 338 21.38 -6.99 -10.77
N ASN A 339 21.37 -6.58 -9.51
CA ASN A 339 22.35 -6.95 -8.48
C ASN A 339 21.79 -7.98 -7.46
N LEU A 340 20.54 -8.42 -7.62
CA LEU A 340 19.86 -9.40 -6.76
C LEU A 340 19.88 -10.82 -7.34
#